data_AF-A0A6M8HVM2-F1
#
_entry.id   AF-A0A6M8HVM2-F1
#
_cell.length_a   1.000
_cell.length_b   1.000
_cell.length_c   1.000
_cell.angle_alpha   90.00
_cell.angle_beta   90.00
_cell.angle_gamma   90.00
#
_symmetry.space_group_name_H-M   'P 1'
#
loop_
_entity.id
_entity.type
_entity.pdbx_description
1 polymer ?
#
loop_
_entity_poly.entity_id
_entity_poly.type
_entity_poly.pdbx_seq_one_letter_code
_entity_poly.pdbx_strand_id
1 'polypeptide(L)'
;MILRISTKLSRPSASSGRSKADLLPSEAEALEFLLPLSADYPGIDRWFAGRVIPGLRSGSRMLLRVERDGELVGLGIAKRDHDERKICTVRVAPSHAGRGIGVRIFDKLLTWLDDDKPHLTINSSKLPMFERIFDYYGFSRTSSKTDLYLPRAIELGFNEKDQKADAPQKPTAPSWLSVD
;
A
#
# COMPACT_ATOMS: atom_id res chain seq x y z
N MET A 1 1.45 -2.34 6.25
CA MET A 1 1.21 -1.23 5.31
C MET A 1 -0.24 -1.33 4.89
N ILE A 2 -1.09 -0.33 5.15
CA ILE A 2 -2.51 -0.29 4.73
C ILE A 2 -2.95 1.18 4.59
N LEU A 3 -2.83 1.84 3.44
CA LEU A 3 -3.28 3.24 3.30
C LEU A 3 -4.81 3.36 3.41
N ARG A 4 -5.29 4.07 4.43
CA ARG A 4 -6.62 4.69 4.41
C ARG A 4 -6.53 5.91 3.51
N ILE A 5 -7.13 5.84 2.33
CA ILE A 5 -7.43 7.03 1.55
C ILE A 5 -8.44 7.83 2.37
N SER A 6 -8.04 9.02 2.81
CA SER A 6 -8.89 9.98 3.50
C SER A 6 -9.86 10.60 2.48
N THR A 7 -10.97 9.92 2.23
CA THR A 7 -12.16 10.56 1.62
C THR A 7 -13.19 10.69 2.73
N LYS A 8 -13.54 11.93 3.08
CA LYS A 8 -14.56 12.32 4.08
C LYS A 8 -15.67 11.26 4.20
N LEU A 9 -15.74 10.57 5.34
CA LEU A 9 -16.90 9.76 5.68
C LEU A 9 -18.05 10.71 6.04
N SER A 10 -18.95 10.96 5.09
CA SER A 10 -20.33 11.29 5.46
C SER A 10 -20.92 10.08 6.17
N ARG A 11 -21.43 10.28 7.40
CA ARG A 11 -22.04 9.24 8.23
C ARG A 11 -23.20 8.56 7.46
N PRO A 12 -23.21 7.23 7.29
CA PRO A 12 -24.44 6.53 6.99
C PRO A 12 -25.22 6.31 8.29
N SER A 13 -26.49 6.69 8.27
CA SER A 13 -27.50 6.33 9.26
C SER A 13 -27.64 4.82 9.38
N ALA A 14 -27.95 4.36 10.58
CA ALA A 14 -28.23 2.96 10.86
C ALA A 14 -29.54 2.50 10.19
N SER A 15 -29.44 1.53 9.27
CA SER A 15 -30.35 0.37 9.18
C SER A 15 -29.94 -0.55 8.02
N SER A 16 -30.34 -1.82 8.16
CA SER A 16 -30.35 -2.91 7.18
C SER A 16 -29.05 -3.73 7.00
N GLY A 17 -29.22 -5.04 7.12
CA GLY A 17 -28.17 -6.06 7.27
C GLY A 17 -27.13 -6.04 6.17
N ARG A 18 -25.86 -6.04 6.57
CA ARG A 18 -24.74 -6.13 5.64
C ARG A 18 -24.41 -7.61 5.49
N SER A 19 -24.68 -8.19 4.31
CA SER A 19 -24.15 -9.51 3.99
C SER A 19 -22.63 -9.46 4.20
N LYS A 20 -22.08 -10.44 4.92
CA LYS A 20 -20.67 -10.79 4.73
C LYS A 20 -20.55 -11.02 3.22
N ALA A 21 -19.69 -10.27 2.54
CA ALA A 21 -19.33 -10.65 1.19
C ALA A 21 -18.79 -12.08 1.27
N ASP A 22 -19.39 -13.03 0.56
CA ASP A 22 -18.94 -14.41 0.56
C ASP A 22 -17.52 -14.44 -0.05
N LEU A 23 -16.53 -14.58 0.82
CA LEU A 23 -15.13 -14.69 0.43
C LEU A 23 -14.93 -16.03 -0.29
N LEU A 24 -14.19 -16.02 -1.39
CA LEU A 24 -13.66 -17.27 -1.93
C LEU A 24 -12.71 -17.91 -0.91
N PRO A 25 -12.54 -19.24 -0.91
CA PRO A 25 -11.65 -19.91 0.06
C PRO A 25 -10.23 -19.33 0.09
N SER A 26 -9.65 -19.00 -1.06
CA SER A 26 -8.33 -18.39 -1.17
C SER A 26 -8.27 -16.95 -0.63
N GLU A 27 -9.39 -16.24 -0.62
CA GLU A 27 -9.51 -14.89 -0.06
C GLU A 27 -9.69 -14.93 1.45
N ALA A 28 -10.43 -15.92 1.96
CA ALA A 28 -10.54 -16.18 3.39
C ALA A 28 -9.17 -16.55 3.97
N GLU A 29 -8.43 -17.46 3.33
CA GLU A 29 -7.07 -17.81 3.74
C GLU A 29 -6.11 -16.61 3.69
N ALA A 30 -6.21 -15.78 2.64
CA ALA A 30 -5.42 -14.55 2.55
C ALA A 30 -5.74 -13.57 3.69
N LEU A 31 -7.00 -13.46 4.10
CA LEU A 31 -7.40 -12.65 5.25
C LEU A 31 -6.82 -13.21 6.55
N GLU A 32 -6.95 -14.51 6.81
CA GLU A 32 -6.36 -15.17 7.99
C GLU A 32 -4.83 -14.96 8.03
N PHE A 33 -4.17 -15.11 6.88
CA PHE A 33 -2.75 -14.83 6.74
C PHE A 33 -2.39 -13.35 6.93
N LEU A 34 -3.36 -12.43 6.96
CA LEU A 34 -3.12 -11.01 7.22
C LEU A 34 -3.47 -10.61 8.65
N LEU A 35 -4.41 -11.29 9.31
CA LEU A 35 -4.93 -10.93 10.65
C LEU A 35 -3.84 -10.64 11.71
N PRO A 36 -2.70 -11.36 11.79
CA PRO A 36 -1.63 -11.01 12.72
C PRO A 36 -1.04 -9.60 12.55
N LEU A 37 -1.22 -8.94 11.40
CA LEU A 37 -0.82 -7.54 11.19
C LEU A 37 -1.77 -6.54 11.86
N SER A 38 -2.88 -6.97 12.46
CA SER A 38 -3.87 -6.10 13.09
C SER A 38 -3.31 -5.26 14.25
N ALA A 39 -2.24 -5.74 14.90
CA ALA A 39 -1.54 -4.98 15.94
C ALA A 39 -0.90 -3.70 15.38
N ASP A 40 -0.36 -3.77 14.15
CA ASP A 40 0.24 -2.63 13.46
C ASP A 40 -0.79 -1.82 12.65
N TYR A 41 -1.85 -2.49 12.18
CA TYR A 41 -2.87 -1.93 11.28
C TYR A 41 -4.29 -2.35 11.71
N PRO A 42 -4.91 -1.64 12.69
CA PRO A 42 -6.23 -1.98 13.18
C PRO A 42 -7.32 -1.94 12.08
N GLY A 43 -8.23 -2.92 12.11
CA GLY A 43 -9.35 -3.01 11.16
C GLY A 43 -8.99 -3.59 9.79
N ILE A 44 -7.96 -4.46 9.73
CA ILE A 44 -7.52 -5.13 8.51
C ILE A 44 -8.62 -5.96 7.85
N ASP A 45 -9.49 -6.59 8.64
CA ASP A 45 -10.67 -7.34 8.22
C ASP A 45 -11.66 -6.45 7.45
N ARG A 46 -12.00 -5.29 8.02
CA ARG A 46 -12.91 -4.32 7.41
C ARG A 46 -12.30 -3.70 6.15
N TRP A 47 -11.00 -3.44 6.17
CA TRP A 47 -10.28 -2.97 4.98
C TRP A 47 -10.26 -4.03 3.88
N PHE A 48 -9.99 -5.29 4.21
CA PHE A 48 -9.93 -6.37 3.25
C PHE A 48 -11.30 -6.56 2.58
N ALA A 49 -12.36 -6.74 3.38
CA ALA A 49 -13.71 -6.90 2.87
C ALA A 49 -14.24 -5.65 2.13
N GLY A 50 -13.92 -4.44 2.62
CA GLY A 50 -14.48 -3.20 2.07
C GLY A 50 -13.68 -2.57 0.93
N ARG A 51 -12.40 -2.92 0.76
CA ARG A 51 -11.50 -2.32 -0.24
C ARG A 51 -10.80 -3.34 -1.10
N VAL A 52 -10.25 -4.41 -0.51
CA VAL A 52 -9.51 -5.42 -1.26
C VAL A 52 -10.47 -6.21 -2.13
N ILE A 53 -11.49 -6.85 -1.55
CA ILE A 53 -12.42 -7.70 -2.30
C ILE A 53 -13.11 -6.95 -3.46
N PRO A 54 -13.73 -5.76 -3.26
CA PRO A 54 -14.30 -5.00 -4.36
C PRO A 54 -13.26 -4.65 -5.43
N GLY A 55 -12.03 -4.30 -5.03
CA GLY A 55 -10.96 -3.98 -5.96
C GLY A 55 -10.43 -5.19 -6.74
N LEU A 56 -10.47 -6.39 -6.17
CA LEU A 56 -10.19 -7.63 -6.90
C LEU A 56 -11.26 -7.89 -7.96
N ARG A 57 -12.55 -7.68 -7.61
CA ARG A 57 -13.66 -7.84 -8.55
C ARG A 57 -13.62 -6.82 -9.69
N SER A 58 -13.22 -5.58 -9.42
CA SER A 58 -13.10 -4.53 -10.43
C SER A 58 -11.75 -4.50 -11.17
N GLY A 59 -10.79 -5.35 -10.79
CA GLY A 59 -9.43 -5.33 -11.33
C GLY A 59 -8.55 -4.13 -10.91
N SER A 60 -9.01 -3.26 -10.01
CA SER A 60 -8.22 -2.12 -9.51
C SER A 60 -7.21 -2.53 -8.43
N ARG A 61 -7.28 -3.77 -7.96
CA ARG A 61 -6.33 -4.37 -7.02
C ARG A 61 -5.86 -5.72 -7.51
N MET A 62 -4.63 -6.04 -7.14
CA MET A 62 -4.05 -7.37 -7.26
C MET A 62 -3.90 -7.97 -5.87
N LEU A 63 -4.23 -9.26 -5.75
CA LEU A 63 -3.82 -10.11 -4.63
C LEU A 63 -2.90 -11.20 -5.19
N LEU A 64 -1.60 -11.07 -4.91
CA LEU A 64 -0.60 -12.06 -5.22
C LEU A 64 -0.43 -13.01 -4.03
N ARG A 65 -0.68 -14.31 -4.24
CA ARG A 65 -0.40 -15.37 -3.27
C ARG A 65 0.89 -16.10 -3.66
N VAL A 66 1.73 -16.42 -2.68
CA VAL A 66 2.95 -17.22 -2.86
C VAL A 66 2.86 -18.43 -1.96
N GLU A 67 2.83 -19.60 -2.58
CA GLU A 67 2.68 -20.88 -1.90
C GLU A 67 3.98 -21.71 -1.93
N ARG A 68 4.18 -22.51 -0.88
CA ARG A 68 5.19 -23.56 -0.79
C ARG A 68 4.56 -24.77 -0.14
N ASP A 69 4.70 -25.93 -0.78
CA ASP A 69 4.19 -27.21 -0.29
C ASP A 69 2.70 -27.18 0.08
N GLY A 70 1.90 -26.40 -0.67
CA GLY A 70 0.46 -26.22 -0.44
C GLY A 70 0.10 -25.18 0.62
N GLU A 71 1.08 -24.54 1.27
CA GLU A 71 0.85 -23.52 2.30
C GLU A 71 1.10 -22.10 1.77
N LEU A 72 0.25 -21.15 2.15
CA LEU A 72 0.47 -19.73 1.90
C LEU A 72 1.63 -19.21 2.77
N VAL A 73 2.76 -18.90 2.14
CA VAL A 73 3.98 -18.43 2.82
C VAL A 73 4.31 -16.97 2.53
N GLY A 74 3.62 -16.36 1.57
CA GLY A 74 3.80 -14.95 1.24
C GLY A 74 2.63 -14.38 0.49
N LEU A 75 2.41 -13.08 0.64
CA LEU A 75 1.29 -12.38 0.05
C LEU A 75 1.68 -10.94 -0.29
N GLY A 76 1.25 -10.49 -1.47
CA GLY A 76 1.33 -9.12 -1.92
C GLY A 76 -0.05 -8.58 -2.29
N ILE A 77 -0.37 -7.35 -1.87
CA ILE A 77 -1.55 -6.63 -2.36
C ILE A 77 -1.07 -5.32 -2.94
N ALA A 78 -1.51 -5.01 -4.15
CA ALA A 78 -1.28 -3.72 -4.80
C ALA A 78 -2.60 -3.12 -5.28
N LYS A 79 -2.62 -1.80 -5.47
CA LYS A 79 -3.72 -1.07 -6.09
C LYS A 79 -3.19 -0.19 -7.21
N ARG A 80 -3.98 -0.10 -8.27
CA ARG A 80 -3.80 0.85 -9.37
C ARG A 80 -5.16 1.46 -9.63
N ASP A 81 -5.30 2.72 -9.26
CA ASP A 81 -6.41 3.56 -9.65
C ASP A 81 -5.89 4.76 -10.47
N HIS A 82 -6.78 5.65 -10.87
CA HIS A 82 -6.43 6.79 -11.73
C HIS A 82 -5.39 7.72 -11.10
N ASP A 83 -5.42 7.84 -9.77
CA ASP A 83 -4.63 8.83 -9.04
C ASP A 83 -3.38 8.22 -8.40
N GLU A 84 -3.38 6.90 -8.14
CA GLU A 84 -2.36 6.26 -7.32
C GLU A 84 -2.04 4.82 -7.76
N ARG A 85 -0.73 4.57 -7.95
CA ARG A 85 -0.13 3.24 -8.02
C ARG A 85 0.56 2.96 -6.69
N LYS A 86 0.11 1.93 -5.97
CA LYS A 86 0.58 1.67 -4.62
C LYS A 86 0.68 0.19 -4.30
N ILE A 87 1.82 -0.21 -3.76
CA ILE A 87 1.92 -1.45 -3.00
C ILE A 87 1.14 -1.23 -1.70
N CYS A 88 0.11 -2.01 -1.47
CA CYS A 88 -0.71 -1.89 -0.28
C CYS A 88 -0.16 -2.74 0.85
N THR A 89 0.25 -3.98 0.60
CA THR A 89 0.73 -4.88 1.65
C THR A 89 1.73 -5.86 1.06
N VAL A 90 2.82 -6.12 1.78
CA VAL A 90 3.70 -7.26 1.54
C VAL A 90 3.90 -7.96 2.87
N ARG A 91 3.66 -9.26 2.89
CA ARG A 91 3.90 -10.11 4.06
C ARG A 91 4.54 -11.41 3.62
N VAL A 92 5.57 -11.83 4.34
CA VAL A 92 6.17 -13.16 4.24
C VAL A 92 6.01 -13.82 5.61
N ALA A 93 5.69 -15.12 5.63
CA ALA A 93 5.63 -15.88 6.86
C ALA A 93 6.99 -15.82 7.59
N PRO A 94 7.06 -15.62 8.91
CA PRO A 94 8.33 -15.51 9.62
C PRO A 94 9.28 -16.69 9.38
N SER A 95 8.74 -17.92 9.30
CA SER A 95 9.49 -19.15 9.00
C SER A 95 10.11 -19.19 7.60
N HIS A 96 9.72 -18.27 6.71
CA HIS A 96 10.13 -18.20 5.32
C HIS A 96 10.82 -16.87 4.95
N ALA A 97 11.08 -16.01 5.94
CA ALA A 97 11.80 -14.75 5.74
C ALA A 97 13.27 -15.01 5.31
N GLY A 98 13.87 -14.03 4.61
CA GLY A 98 15.27 -14.10 4.17
C GLY A 98 15.58 -15.05 3.00
N ARG A 99 14.56 -15.65 2.37
CA ARG A 99 14.72 -16.62 1.26
C ARG A 99 14.34 -16.05 -0.12
N GLY A 100 14.44 -14.73 -0.31
CA GLY A 100 14.12 -14.05 -1.57
C GLY A 100 12.62 -13.95 -1.91
N ILE A 101 11.71 -14.46 -1.06
CA ILE A 101 10.25 -14.40 -1.31
C ILE A 101 9.77 -12.94 -1.40
N GLY A 102 10.26 -12.07 -0.52
CA GLY A 102 9.91 -10.64 -0.56
C GLY A 102 10.27 -9.98 -1.90
N VAL A 103 11.48 -10.25 -2.42
CA VAL A 103 11.95 -9.75 -3.72
C VAL A 103 11.01 -10.20 -4.83
N ARG A 104 10.67 -11.50 -4.87
CA ARG A 104 9.75 -12.05 -5.88
C ARG A 104 8.34 -11.47 -5.81
N ILE A 105 7.86 -11.15 -4.60
CA ILE A 105 6.59 -10.45 -4.42
C ILE A 105 6.70 -9.04 -5.02
N PHE A 106 7.75 -8.29 -4.67
CA PHE A 106 7.97 -6.95 -5.22
C PHE A 106 8.04 -6.98 -6.76
N ASP A 107 8.87 -7.81 -7.38
CA ASP A 107 8.99 -7.92 -8.84
C ASP A 107 7.62 -8.04 -9.52
N LYS A 108 6.77 -8.95 -9.01
CA LYS A 108 5.43 -9.17 -9.55
C LYS A 108 4.47 -8.00 -9.32
N LEU A 109 4.56 -7.35 -8.17
CA LEU A 109 3.73 -6.18 -7.89
C LEU A 109 4.17 -4.97 -8.72
N LEU A 110 5.47 -4.72 -8.88
CA LEU A 110 6.02 -3.65 -9.72
C LEU A 110 5.61 -3.86 -11.19
N THR A 111 5.78 -5.10 -11.70
CA THR A 111 5.35 -5.48 -13.05
C THR A 111 3.85 -5.26 -13.23
N TRP A 112 3.02 -5.72 -12.28
CA TRP A 112 1.58 -5.54 -12.39
C TRP A 112 1.18 -4.07 -12.30
N LEU A 113 1.85 -3.29 -11.46
CA LEU A 113 1.64 -1.85 -11.33
C LEU A 113 2.13 -1.08 -12.55
N ASP A 114 3.06 -1.64 -13.33
CA ASP A 114 3.77 -0.94 -14.41
C ASP A 114 4.44 0.34 -13.85
N ASP A 115 5.10 0.19 -12.71
CA ASP A 115 5.77 1.28 -11.99
C ASP A 115 6.90 0.65 -11.17
N ASP A 116 8.14 1.08 -11.42
CA ASP A 116 9.33 0.58 -10.71
C ASP A 116 9.47 1.19 -9.31
N LYS A 117 8.81 2.33 -9.07
CA LYS A 117 8.89 3.10 -7.81
C LYS A 117 7.50 3.54 -7.35
N PRO A 118 6.54 2.62 -7.19
CA PRO A 118 5.20 2.96 -6.72
C PRO A 118 5.25 3.47 -5.29
N HIS A 119 4.18 4.15 -4.89
CA HIS A 119 4.05 4.62 -3.52
C HIS A 119 3.93 3.43 -2.55
N LEU A 120 4.55 3.54 -1.38
CA LEU A 120 4.36 2.63 -0.25
C LEU A 120 4.52 3.34 1.10
N THR A 121 4.02 2.75 2.19
CA THR A 121 4.19 3.29 3.55
C THR A 121 4.47 2.21 4.60
N ILE A 122 5.45 2.37 5.47
CA ILE A 122 5.69 1.39 6.55
C ILE A 122 5.67 2.06 7.91
N ASN A 123 5.26 1.30 8.92
CA ASN A 123 5.51 1.73 10.29
C ASN A 123 7.04 1.77 10.48
N SER A 124 7.56 2.86 11.05
CA SER A 124 9.00 3.10 11.19
C SER A 124 9.72 1.96 11.91
N SER A 125 9.07 1.29 12.86
CA SER A 125 9.60 0.10 13.56
C SER A 125 9.92 -1.08 12.64
N LYS A 126 9.32 -1.12 11.44
CA LYS A 126 9.51 -2.18 10.44
C LYS A 126 10.63 -1.87 9.47
N LEU A 127 11.18 -0.66 9.47
CA LEU A 127 12.20 -0.21 8.51
C LEU A 127 13.39 -1.19 8.38
N PRO A 128 13.97 -1.73 9.48
CA PRO A 128 15.10 -2.66 9.37
C PRO A 128 14.81 -3.93 8.55
N MET A 129 13.53 -4.34 8.46
CA MET A 129 13.13 -5.49 7.65
C MET A 129 13.03 -5.18 6.15
N PHE A 130 12.88 -3.89 5.80
CA PHE A 130 12.67 -3.43 4.43
C PHE A 130 13.86 -2.67 3.83
N GLU A 131 14.85 -2.23 4.63
CA GLU A 131 16.01 -1.46 4.14
C GLU A 131 16.67 -2.10 2.92
N ARG A 132 17.03 -3.39 3.00
CA ARG A 132 17.69 -4.08 1.88
C ARG A 132 16.86 -4.11 0.60
N ILE A 133 15.53 -4.28 0.70
CA ILE A 133 14.68 -4.32 -0.48
C ILE A 133 14.44 -2.92 -1.04
N PHE A 134 14.37 -1.91 -0.17
CA PHE A 134 14.26 -0.52 -0.59
C PHE A 134 15.52 -0.03 -1.27
N ASP A 135 16.69 -0.38 -0.76
CA ASP A 135 17.98 -0.08 -1.39
C ASP A 135 18.09 -0.75 -2.77
N TYR A 136 17.71 -2.03 -2.87
CA TYR A 136 17.76 -2.80 -4.12
C TYR A 136 16.91 -2.17 -5.23
N TYR A 137 15.68 -1.73 -4.93
CA TYR A 137 14.79 -1.09 -5.91
C TYR A 137 14.94 0.44 -5.98
N GLY A 138 15.82 1.04 -5.17
CA GLY A 138 16.01 2.49 -5.12
C GLY A 138 14.78 3.28 -4.65
N PHE A 139 14.05 2.76 -3.67
CA PHE A 139 12.93 3.44 -3.02
C PHE A 139 13.43 4.59 -2.16
N SER A 140 12.85 5.77 -2.32
CA SER A 140 13.25 6.97 -1.58
C SER A 140 12.18 7.33 -0.56
N ARG A 141 12.58 7.57 0.69
CA ARG A 141 11.67 8.07 1.72
C ARG A 141 11.28 9.51 1.39
N THR A 142 9.99 9.76 1.24
CA THR A 142 9.44 11.07 0.83
C THR A 142 8.63 11.74 1.93
N SER A 143 8.10 10.98 2.90
CA SER A 143 7.31 11.57 3.99
C SER A 143 7.37 10.78 5.29
N SER A 144 6.90 11.41 6.37
CA SER A 144 6.79 10.85 7.71
C SER A 144 5.55 11.43 8.38
N LYS A 145 4.65 10.57 8.86
CA LYS A 145 3.37 10.95 9.47
C LYS A 145 3.22 10.25 10.82
N THR A 146 3.05 11.03 11.89
CA THR A 146 2.77 10.48 13.23
C THR A 146 1.27 10.24 13.39
N ASP A 147 0.88 9.26 14.21
CA ASP A 147 -0.51 8.97 14.58
C ASP A 147 -1.42 8.54 13.42
N LEU A 148 -0.84 8.01 12.33
CA LEU A 148 -1.62 7.60 11.16
C LEU A 148 -2.47 6.35 11.40
N TYR A 149 -1.91 5.35 12.09
CA TYR A 149 -2.60 4.08 12.42
C TYR A 149 -2.64 3.80 13.92
N LEU A 150 -1.50 4.00 14.58
CA LEU A 150 -1.33 3.77 16.00
C LEU A 150 -0.89 5.08 16.68
N PRO A 151 -1.38 5.35 17.91
CA PRO A 151 -0.91 6.48 18.69
C PRO A 151 0.60 6.45 18.89
N ARG A 152 1.26 7.58 18.63
CA ARG A 152 2.70 7.86 18.72
C ARG A 152 3.58 7.03 17.78
N ALA A 153 2.99 6.23 16.90
CA ALA A 153 3.73 5.54 15.86
C ALA A 153 3.98 6.48 14.67
N ILE A 154 5.14 6.32 14.05
CA ILE A 154 5.51 7.05 12.83
C ILE A 154 5.31 6.12 11.64
N GLU A 155 4.53 6.55 10.66
CA GLU A 155 4.46 5.91 9.34
C GLU A 155 5.35 6.67 8.37
N LEU A 156 6.28 5.96 7.74
CA LEU A 156 7.20 6.47 6.73
C LEU A 156 6.61 6.22 5.34
N GLY A 157 6.47 7.28 4.54
CA GLY A 157 6.07 7.20 3.14
C GLY A 157 7.27 7.18 2.20
N PHE A 158 7.16 6.39 1.15
CA PHE A 158 8.18 6.26 0.10
C PHE A 158 7.54 6.52 -1.26
N ASN A 159 8.28 7.20 -2.12
CA ASN A 159 7.87 7.58 -3.48
C ASN A 159 6.46 8.21 -3.55
N GLU A 160 6.05 8.96 -2.52
CA GLU A 160 4.85 9.80 -2.64
C GLU A 160 5.11 10.82 -3.75
N LYS A 161 4.26 10.86 -4.78
CA LYS A 161 4.28 11.93 -5.77
C LYS A 161 3.78 13.20 -5.10
N ASP A 162 4.56 14.27 -5.18
CA ASP A 162 4.10 15.58 -4.72
C ASP A 162 2.81 15.94 -5.47
N GLN A 163 1.75 16.32 -4.76
CA GLN A 163 0.57 16.95 -5.38
C GLN A 163 0.89 18.37 -5.92
N LYS A 164 2.17 18.75 -6.02
CA LYS A 164 2.66 20.01 -6.56
C LYS A 164 3.95 19.80 -7.36
N ALA A 165 3.87 19.09 -8.47
CA ALA A 165 4.87 19.18 -9.54
C ALA A 165 4.15 19.01 -10.87
N ASP A 166 3.46 20.07 -11.30
CA ASP A 166 3.22 20.45 -12.70
C ASP A 166 2.24 21.64 -12.75
N ALA A 167 2.72 22.79 -12.33
CA ALA A 167 2.36 24.02 -13.03
C ALA A 167 3.63 24.41 -13.80
N PRO A 168 3.58 24.61 -15.14
CA PRO A 168 4.71 25.19 -15.82
C PRO A 168 5.00 26.54 -15.16
N GLN A 169 6.16 26.67 -14.53
CA GLN A 169 6.67 27.95 -14.11
C GLN A 169 6.79 28.76 -15.41
N LYS A 170 5.86 29.70 -15.65
CA LYS A 170 6.07 30.71 -16.69
C LYS A 170 7.44 31.33 -16.40
N PRO A 171 8.35 31.42 -17.37
CA PRO A 171 9.61 32.10 -17.15
C PRO A 171 9.28 33.51 -16.67
N THR A 172 9.65 33.81 -15.42
CA THR A 172 9.62 35.18 -14.94
C THR A 172 10.58 35.97 -15.81
N ALA A 173 10.05 36.91 -16.58
CA ALA A 173 10.87 37.82 -17.35
C ALA A 173 11.87 38.51 -16.40
N PRO A 174 13.15 38.63 -16.78
CA PRO A 174 14.13 39.30 -15.94
C PRO A 174 13.71 40.74 -15.64
N SER A 175 14.00 41.21 -14.43
CA SER A 175 13.59 42.52 -13.90
C SER A 175 14.22 43.75 -14.58
N TRP A 176 14.80 43.60 -15.78
CA TRP A 176 15.45 44.67 -16.54
C TRP A 176 14.71 45.04 -17.84
N LEU A 177 13.54 44.46 -18.10
CA LEU A 177 12.68 44.78 -19.26
C LEU A 177 11.58 45.83 -18.93
N SER A 178 11.87 46.77 -18.04
CA SER A 178 11.03 47.96 -17.84
C SER A 178 11.93 49.17 -17.57
N VAL A 179 12.50 49.67 -18.66
CA VAL A 179 12.91 51.07 -18.78
C VAL A 179 12.27 51.60 -20.06
N ASP A 180 11.63 52.74 -19.88
CA ASP A 180 10.87 53.61 -20.78
C ASP A 180 9.42 53.23 -21.11
#